data_AF-A0A813WZX9-F1
#
_entry.id   AF-A0A813WZX9-F1
#
_cell.length_a   1.000
_cell.length_b   1.000
_cell.length_c   1.000
_cell.angle_alpha   90.00
_cell.angle_beta   90.00
_cell.angle_gamma   90.00
#
_symmetry.space_group_name_H-M   'P 1'
#
loop_
_entity.id
_entity.type
_entity.pdbx_description
1 polymer ?
#
loop_
_entity_poly.entity_id
_entity_poly.type
_entity_poly.pdbx_seq_one_letter_code
_entity_poly.pdbx_strand_id
1 'polypeptide(L)'
;MRKILKYCFNTSVWSPTKIEWLTLLSSLPKDERERITSYMFKRDSKQTLMGQILIRFCLKQFLNTDWSNICIGRNAKGRPFLKIKETLCLSRLNNLDHTIDFNVSHSGDYTVIIAGFFPLKKKSDDLEDGPKVGCDVMKIDIDRSKIKFPNESDEFLFQHQLELLERVIDTKFSNIEKNYIHNRPNPVEKLTAFYRLWCLKESYVKAVGDGMGFDIKRIECVPRSELLIDLNSKRCLVVDDTQLFVDSKLIKNCKFNEQYYLDSTNSSHQRPQLHIMTHCIIESEKSQKDKKDLDQANEFSNIELKELLDNISSVDNLDENEHEILWKKFSEKDEKPNVF
;
A
#
# COMPACT_ATOMS: atom_id res chain seq x y z
N MET A 1 -2.90 -19.88 -14.98
CA MET A 1 -1.74 -19.76 -14.07
C MET A 1 -1.92 -18.53 -13.19
N ARG A 2 -1.56 -18.60 -11.92
CA ARG A 2 -1.64 -17.48 -10.96
C ARG A 2 -0.45 -16.54 -11.18
N LYS A 3 -0.67 -15.23 -11.05
CA LYS A 3 0.41 -14.22 -11.03
C LYS A 3 0.12 -13.17 -9.97
N ILE A 4 1.10 -12.83 -9.15
CA ILE A 4 1.00 -11.75 -8.15
C ILE A 4 2.13 -10.76 -8.41
N LEU A 5 1.77 -9.48 -8.39
CA LEU A 5 2.67 -8.35 -8.53
C LEU A 5 2.67 -7.54 -7.24
N LYS A 6 3.86 -7.18 -6.76
CA LYS A 6 4.07 -6.42 -5.53
C LYS A 6 5.14 -5.38 -5.79
N TYR A 7 4.74 -4.12 -5.83
CA TYR A 7 5.66 -3.03 -6.11
C TYR A 7 5.59 -1.94 -5.04
N CYS A 8 6.71 -1.30 -4.79
CA CYS A 8 6.81 -0.11 -3.96
C CYS A 8 7.57 0.98 -4.73
N PHE A 9 7.17 2.23 -4.53
CA PHE A 9 7.80 3.41 -5.10
C PHE A 9 8.07 4.44 -4.01
N ASN A 10 9.32 4.91 -3.91
CA ASN A 10 9.69 5.97 -2.98
C ASN A 10 9.31 7.35 -3.57
N THR A 11 8.18 7.87 -3.12
CA THR A 11 7.65 9.18 -3.53
C THR A 11 8.35 10.37 -2.88
N SER A 12 9.13 10.18 -1.81
CA SER A 12 9.83 11.28 -1.13
C SER A 12 11.05 11.75 -1.92
N VAL A 13 11.75 10.83 -2.59
CA VAL A 13 12.90 11.13 -3.45
C VAL A 13 12.50 11.59 -4.87
N TRP A 14 11.23 11.43 -5.23
CA TRP A 14 10.72 11.87 -6.53
C TRP A 14 10.36 13.37 -6.50
N SER A 15 11.16 14.14 -7.22
CA SER A 15 10.91 15.56 -7.54
C SER A 15 10.55 15.67 -9.02
N PRO A 16 9.26 15.55 -9.39
CA PRO A 16 8.86 15.45 -10.79
C PRO A 16 9.20 16.71 -11.58
N THR A 17 9.76 16.53 -12.76
CA THR A 17 9.77 17.57 -13.79
C THR A 17 8.35 17.82 -14.30
N LYS A 18 8.13 18.97 -14.95
CA LYS A 18 6.85 19.30 -15.58
C LYS A 18 6.43 18.23 -16.59
N ILE A 19 7.37 17.73 -17.39
CA ILE A 19 7.11 16.71 -18.41
C ILE A 19 6.69 15.40 -17.75
N GLU A 20 7.42 14.92 -16.75
CA GLU A 20 7.07 13.68 -16.03
C GLU A 20 5.70 13.76 -15.36
N TRP A 21 5.44 14.86 -14.63
CA TRP A 21 4.16 15.07 -13.95
C TRP A 21 2.99 15.06 -14.93
N LEU A 22 3.08 15.86 -16.01
CA LEU A 22 2.00 15.97 -16.99
C LEU A 22 1.84 14.67 -17.78
N THR A 23 2.93 13.98 -18.13
CA THR A 23 2.86 12.70 -18.85
C THR A 23 2.09 11.65 -18.04
N LEU A 24 2.42 11.51 -16.75
CA LEU A 24 1.73 10.57 -15.87
C LEU A 24 0.28 11.01 -15.62
N LEU A 25 0.06 12.29 -15.32
CA LEU A 25 -1.26 12.80 -14.99
C LEU A 25 -2.21 12.70 -16.19
N SER A 26 -1.77 13.06 -17.39
CA SER A 26 -2.56 13.02 -18.62
C SER A 26 -2.81 11.58 -19.11
N SER A 27 -2.15 10.56 -18.55
CA SER A 27 -2.49 9.15 -18.79
C SER A 27 -3.72 8.66 -18.00
N LEU A 28 -4.24 9.48 -17.08
CA LEU A 28 -5.37 9.16 -16.23
C LEU A 28 -6.65 9.84 -16.71
N PRO A 29 -7.85 9.27 -16.47
CA PRO A 29 -9.13 9.94 -16.72
C PRO A 29 -9.28 11.28 -16.00
N LYS A 30 -10.10 12.18 -16.57
CA LYS A 30 -10.28 13.56 -16.11
C LYS A 30 -10.64 13.68 -14.62
N ASP A 31 -11.56 12.86 -14.14
CA ASP A 31 -12.00 12.82 -12.74
C ASP A 31 -10.87 12.46 -11.77
N GLU A 32 -10.01 11.50 -12.13
CA GLU A 32 -8.82 11.17 -11.34
C GLU A 32 -7.77 12.29 -11.41
N ARG A 33 -7.59 12.96 -12.56
CA ARG A 33 -6.71 14.15 -12.65
C ARG A 33 -7.17 15.27 -11.74
N GLU A 34 -8.47 15.57 -11.74
CA GLU A 34 -9.07 16.60 -10.89
C GLU A 34 -8.89 16.26 -9.41
N ARG A 35 -9.15 15.01 -9.02
CA ARG A 35 -8.93 14.53 -7.64
C ARG A 35 -7.47 14.63 -7.19
N ILE A 36 -6.53 14.25 -8.05
CA ILE A 36 -5.08 14.33 -7.74
C ILE A 36 -4.65 15.79 -7.59
N THR A 37 -5.14 16.67 -8.47
CA THR A 37 -4.77 18.09 -8.41
C THR A 37 -5.49 18.87 -7.32
N SER A 38 -6.56 18.34 -6.71
CA SER A 38 -7.27 18.99 -5.60
C SER A 38 -6.59 18.85 -4.23
N TYR A 39 -5.64 17.91 -4.06
CA TYR A 39 -4.93 17.77 -2.79
C TYR A 39 -4.14 19.03 -2.43
N MET A 40 -4.12 19.40 -1.15
CA MET A 40 -3.46 20.63 -0.70
C MET A 40 -1.93 20.58 -0.87
N PHE A 41 -1.30 19.43 -0.62
CA PHE A 41 0.15 19.29 -0.61
C PHE A 41 0.67 18.45 -1.79
N LYS A 42 1.92 18.71 -2.20
CA LYS A 42 2.59 17.92 -3.26
C LYS A 42 2.71 16.46 -2.87
N ARG A 43 3.06 16.16 -1.62
CA ARG A 43 3.20 14.77 -1.13
C ARG A 43 1.96 13.93 -1.40
N ASP A 44 0.78 14.42 -1.02
CA ASP A 44 -0.47 13.68 -1.19
C ASP A 44 -0.83 13.54 -2.67
N SER A 45 -0.56 14.58 -3.47
CA SER A 45 -0.74 14.56 -4.92
C SER A 45 0.17 13.50 -5.57
N LYS A 46 1.46 13.45 -5.20
CA LYS A 46 2.45 12.48 -5.69
C LYS A 46 2.07 11.05 -5.33
N GLN A 47 1.71 10.79 -4.07
CA GLN A 47 1.33 9.46 -3.60
C GLN A 47 0.06 8.96 -4.27
N THR A 48 -0.93 9.83 -4.40
CA THR A 48 -2.19 9.49 -5.07
C THR A 48 -1.97 9.20 -6.56
N LEU A 49 -1.20 10.05 -7.25
CA LEU A 49 -0.83 9.83 -8.65
C LEU A 49 -0.11 8.50 -8.81
N MET A 50 0.94 8.26 -8.02
CA MET A 50 1.73 7.03 -8.09
C MET A 50 0.86 5.79 -7.84
N GLY A 51 -0.08 5.84 -6.91
CA GLY A 51 -1.03 4.77 -6.68
C GLY A 51 -1.86 4.42 -7.92
N GLN A 52 -2.36 5.43 -8.65
CA GLN A 52 -3.12 5.23 -9.89
C GLN A 52 -2.28 4.67 -11.04
N ILE A 53 -1.02 5.10 -11.12
CA ILE A 53 -0.06 4.64 -12.12
C ILE A 53 0.30 3.17 -11.87
N LEU A 54 0.61 2.81 -10.62
CA LEU A 54 0.93 1.43 -10.23
C LEU A 54 -0.22 0.45 -10.53
N ILE A 55 -1.48 0.86 -10.30
CA ILE A 55 -2.65 0.04 -10.65
C ILE A 55 -2.66 -0.25 -12.16
N ARG A 56 -2.56 0.79 -13.00
CA ARG A 56 -2.57 0.65 -14.46
C ARG A 56 -1.41 -0.17 -14.98
N PHE A 57 -0.22 0.05 -14.42
CA PHE A 57 0.97 -0.73 -14.71
C PHE A 57 0.74 -2.23 -14.46
N CYS A 58 0.24 -2.62 -13.28
CA CYS A 58 -0.05 -4.03 -12.98
C CYS A 58 -1.13 -4.61 -13.89
N LEU A 59 -2.21 -3.85 -14.15
CA LEU A 59 -3.32 -4.29 -15.00
C LEU A 59 -2.90 -4.46 -16.46
N LYS A 60 -2.03 -3.59 -17.01
CA LYS A 60 -1.43 -3.76 -18.35
C LYS A 60 -0.69 -5.09 -18.44
N GLN A 61 0.09 -5.45 -17.42
CA GLN A 61 0.81 -6.73 -17.40
C GLN A 61 -0.09 -7.97 -17.35
N PHE A 62 -1.28 -7.86 -16.76
CA PHE A 62 -2.23 -8.97 -16.68
C PHE A 62 -3.09 -9.09 -17.95
N LEU A 63 -3.54 -7.97 -18.50
CA LEU A 63 -4.56 -7.94 -19.54
C LEU A 63 -4.01 -7.62 -20.93
N ASN A 64 -2.75 -7.18 -21.02
CA ASN A 64 -2.13 -6.65 -22.22
C ASN A 64 -3.04 -5.62 -22.95
N THR A 65 -3.59 -4.67 -22.18
CA THR A 65 -4.50 -3.62 -22.65
C THR A 65 -3.98 -2.25 -22.29
N ASP A 66 -4.16 -1.28 -23.18
CA ASP A 66 -3.69 0.09 -22.98
C ASP A 66 -4.37 0.77 -21.79
N TRP A 67 -3.65 1.67 -21.13
CA TRP A 67 -4.07 2.38 -19.93
C TRP A 67 -5.36 3.18 -20.14
N SER A 68 -5.57 3.76 -21.32
CA SER A 68 -6.83 4.44 -21.70
C SER A 68 -8.04 3.52 -21.68
N ASN A 69 -7.86 2.22 -21.93
CA ASN A 69 -8.93 1.24 -21.90
C ASN A 69 -9.19 0.72 -20.48
N ILE A 70 -8.32 1.00 -19.50
CA ILE A 70 -8.47 0.48 -18.14
C ILE A 70 -9.52 1.30 -17.38
N CYS A 71 -10.69 0.69 -17.19
CA CYS A 71 -11.79 1.29 -16.46
C CYS A 71 -11.78 0.84 -14.99
N ILE A 72 -11.56 1.78 -14.07
CA ILE A 72 -11.54 1.53 -12.63
C ILE A 72 -12.82 2.12 -12.02
N GLY A 73 -13.58 1.30 -11.31
CA GLY A 73 -14.70 1.72 -10.48
C GLY A 73 -14.29 1.84 -9.02
N ARG A 74 -15.18 2.40 -8.17
CA ARG A 74 -15.05 2.35 -6.71
C ARG A 74 -16.32 1.75 -6.12
N ASN A 75 -16.16 0.88 -5.13
CA ASN A 75 -17.32 0.35 -4.41
C ASN A 75 -17.92 1.42 -3.46
N ALA A 76 -19.01 1.11 -2.78
CA ALA A 76 -19.69 2.02 -1.85
C ALA A 76 -18.78 2.54 -0.71
N LYS A 77 -17.67 1.84 -0.43
CA LYS A 77 -16.68 2.17 0.60
C LYS A 77 -15.42 2.83 0.03
N GLY A 78 -15.42 3.17 -1.26
CA GLY A 78 -14.33 3.88 -1.94
C GLY A 78 -13.17 3.01 -2.41
N ARG A 79 -13.22 1.68 -2.18
CA ARG A 79 -12.17 0.75 -2.64
C ARG A 79 -12.22 0.64 -4.17
N PRO A 80 -11.10 0.89 -4.87
CA PRO A 80 -11.06 0.76 -6.32
C PRO A 80 -11.14 -0.71 -6.74
N PHE A 81 -11.80 -0.98 -7.86
CA PHE A 81 -11.88 -2.30 -8.48
C PHE A 81 -11.88 -2.19 -10.01
N LEU A 82 -11.43 -3.25 -10.68
CA LEU A 82 -11.42 -3.31 -12.14
C LEU A 82 -12.83 -3.56 -12.68
N LYS A 83 -13.31 -2.68 -13.56
CA LYS A 83 -14.52 -2.91 -14.33
C LYS A 83 -14.18 -3.71 -15.59
N ILE A 84 -13.99 -5.02 -15.42
CA ILE A 84 -13.46 -5.90 -16.47
C ILE A 84 -14.26 -5.83 -17.77
N LYS A 85 -15.60 -5.74 -17.68
CA LYS A 85 -16.52 -5.67 -18.83
C LYS A 85 -16.37 -4.38 -19.64
N GLU A 86 -16.05 -3.28 -18.97
CA GLU A 86 -15.81 -1.98 -19.62
C GLU A 86 -14.36 -1.92 -20.17
N THR A 87 -13.44 -2.66 -19.54
CA THR A 87 -12.01 -2.64 -19.91
C THR A 87 -11.67 -3.51 -21.12
N LEU A 88 -12.38 -4.62 -21.30
CA LEU A 88 -12.10 -5.60 -22.35
C LEU A 88 -13.26 -5.70 -23.33
N CYS A 89 -12.95 -5.90 -24.62
CA CYS A 89 -13.96 -6.25 -25.61
C CYS A 89 -14.54 -7.65 -25.35
N LEU A 90 -15.77 -7.90 -25.83
CA LEU A 90 -16.51 -9.15 -25.61
C LEU A 90 -15.74 -10.42 -26.01
N SER A 91 -14.96 -10.38 -27.08
CA SER A 91 -14.15 -11.52 -27.53
C SER A 91 -13.03 -11.89 -26.55
N ARG A 92 -12.44 -10.92 -25.85
CA ARG A 92 -11.43 -11.17 -24.80
C ARG A 92 -12.09 -11.63 -23.49
N LEU A 93 -13.25 -11.06 -23.15
CA LEU A 93 -14.00 -11.44 -21.95
C LEU A 93 -14.42 -12.91 -21.94
N ASN A 94 -14.93 -13.42 -23.07
CA ASN A 94 -15.38 -14.81 -23.17
C ASN A 94 -14.26 -15.85 -22.97
N ASN A 95 -13.01 -15.42 -23.13
CA ASN A 95 -11.83 -16.26 -22.96
C ASN A 95 -11.11 -16.03 -21.61
N LEU A 96 -11.58 -15.09 -20.78
CA LEU A 96 -10.93 -14.79 -19.51
C LEU A 96 -11.33 -15.84 -18.46
N ASP A 97 -10.39 -16.71 -18.10
CA ASP A 97 -10.50 -17.71 -17.04
C ASP A 97 -9.90 -17.23 -15.73
N HIS A 98 -9.83 -15.90 -15.51
CA HIS A 98 -9.22 -15.28 -14.32
C HIS A 98 -10.02 -14.12 -13.75
N THR A 99 -9.87 -13.94 -12.44
CA THR A 99 -10.29 -12.76 -11.69
C THR A 99 -9.08 -11.94 -11.29
N ILE A 100 -9.29 -10.63 -11.14
CA ILE A 100 -8.25 -9.68 -10.76
C ILE A 100 -8.70 -8.96 -9.50
N ASP A 101 -7.81 -8.89 -8.52
CA ASP A 101 -7.97 -8.02 -7.37
C ASP A 101 -6.68 -7.25 -7.11
N PHE A 102 -6.81 -6.03 -6.57
CA PHE A 102 -5.67 -5.21 -6.23
C PHE A 102 -5.97 -4.29 -5.04
N ASN A 103 -4.89 -3.82 -4.41
CA ASN A 103 -4.97 -2.84 -3.34
C ASN A 103 -3.70 -1.97 -3.33
N VAL A 104 -3.88 -0.70 -2.97
CA VAL A 104 -2.81 0.30 -2.87
C VAL A 104 -2.83 0.89 -1.47
N SER A 105 -1.65 1.16 -0.93
CA SER A 105 -1.48 1.97 0.28
C SER A 105 -0.34 2.96 0.09
N HIS A 106 -0.35 4.05 0.84
CA HIS A 106 0.75 5.00 0.88
C HIS A 106 0.87 5.61 2.28
N SER A 107 2.11 5.74 2.76
CA SER A 107 2.43 6.34 4.05
C SER A 107 3.91 6.65 4.09
N GLY A 108 4.27 7.68 4.86
CA GLY A 108 5.65 8.15 4.87
C GLY A 108 6.11 8.52 3.47
N ASP A 109 7.13 7.81 3.02
CA ASP A 109 7.80 8.05 1.75
C ASP A 109 7.29 7.13 0.63
N TYR A 110 6.64 6.03 0.98
CA TYR A 110 6.33 4.97 0.03
C TYR A 110 4.87 4.95 -0.39
N THR A 111 4.67 4.65 -1.67
CA THR A 111 3.40 4.12 -2.22
C THR A 111 3.62 2.67 -2.60
N VAL A 112 2.74 1.77 -2.18
CA VAL A 112 2.84 0.32 -2.40
C VAL A 112 1.58 -0.21 -3.07
N ILE A 113 1.74 -1.24 -3.89
CA ILE A 113 0.64 -1.97 -4.52
C ILE A 113 0.84 -3.48 -4.37
N ILE A 114 -0.27 -4.18 -4.15
CA ILE A 114 -0.40 -5.60 -4.46
C ILE A 114 -1.50 -5.79 -5.50
N ALA A 115 -1.23 -6.59 -6.52
CA ALA A 115 -2.20 -6.97 -7.54
C ALA A 115 -2.09 -8.46 -7.85
N GLY A 116 -3.21 -9.16 -7.90
CA GLY A 116 -3.26 -10.59 -8.18
C GLY A 116 -4.14 -10.92 -9.38
N PHE A 117 -3.65 -11.81 -10.22
CA PHE A 117 -4.33 -12.43 -11.35
C PHE A 117 -4.57 -13.91 -11.01
N PHE A 118 -5.80 -14.22 -10.63
CA PHE A 118 -6.17 -15.51 -10.04
C PHE A 118 -7.06 -16.32 -10.97
N PRO A 119 -6.84 -17.63 -11.15
CA PRO A 119 -7.74 -18.46 -11.92
C PRO A 119 -9.19 -18.43 -11.39
N LEU A 120 -10.17 -18.24 -12.26
CA LEU A 120 -11.60 -18.39 -11.99
C LEU A 120 -11.91 -19.87 -11.79
N LYS A 121 -12.65 -20.17 -10.72
CA LYS A 121 -13.29 -21.48 -10.58
C LYS A 121 -14.69 -21.41 -11.20
N LYS A 122 -14.99 -22.27 -12.16
CA LYS A 122 -16.37 -22.45 -12.64
C LYS A 122 -17.22 -23.04 -11.48
N LYS A 123 -18.35 -22.39 -11.18
CA LYS A 123 -19.43 -22.75 -10.21
C LYS A 123 -19.40 -22.13 -8.80
N SER A 124 -19.24 -20.83 -8.69
CA SER A 124 -19.99 -20.08 -7.66
C SER A 124 -20.51 -18.80 -8.30
N ASP A 125 -21.82 -18.60 -8.28
CA ASP A 125 -22.48 -17.41 -8.82
C ASP A 125 -22.16 -16.14 -7.99
N ASP A 126 -21.42 -16.29 -6.89
CA ASP A 126 -20.99 -15.21 -6.02
C ASP A 126 -19.61 -14.69 -6.48
N LEU A 127 -19.63 -13.71 -7.40
CA LEU A 127 -18.46 -12.90 -7.80
C LEU A 127 -17.75 -12.21 -6.60
N GLU A 128 -18.38 -12.17 -5.42
CA GLU A 128 -17.82 -11.60 -4.20
C GLU A 128 -16.79 -12.52 -3.48
N ASP A 129 -16.84 -13.84 -3.72
CA ASP A 129 -16.05 -14.86 -3.01
C ASP A 129 -14.69 -15.21 -3.65
N GLY A 130 -14.26 -14.43 -4.66
CA GLY A 130 -12.96 -14.58 -5.30
C GLY A 130 -11.79 -14.19 -4.38
N PRO A 131 -10.55 -14.64 -4.69
CA PRO A 131 -9.37 -14.24 -3.92
C PRO A 131 -9.27 -12.72 -3.78
N LYS A 132 -8.93 -12.27 -2.57
CA LYS A 132 -8.74 -10.85 -2.26
C LYS A 132 -7.32 -10.56 -1.83
N VAL A 133 -6.85 -9.37 -2.14
CA VAL A 133 -5.54 -8.87 -1.72
C VAL A 133 -5.66 -7.53 -1.03
N GLY A 134 -4.82 -7.30 -0.03
CA GLY A 134 -4.71 -6.03 0.68
C GLY A 134 -3.28 -5.77 1.08
N CYS A 135 -2.87 -4.50 1.07
CA CYS A 135 -1.57 -4.09 1.56
C CYS A 135 -1.68 -2.85 2.43
N ASP A 136 -0.70 -2.69 3.31
CA ASP A 136 -0.52 -1.45 4.03
C ASP A 136 0.97 -1.11 4.17
N VAL A 137 1.26 0.16 4.37
CA VAL A 137 2.61 0.64 4.65
C VAL A 137 2.53 1.68 5.75
N MET A 138 3.46 1.61 6.69
CA MET A 138 3.61 2.61 7.74
C MET A 138 5.08 3.00 7.86
N LYS A 139 5.30 4.30 8.02
CA LYS A 139 6.59 4.84 8.39
C LYS A 139 6.70 4.85 9.91
N ILE A 140 7.74 4.22 10.42
CA ILE A 140 8.11 4.24 11.83
C ILE A 140 9.03 5.45 12.00
N ASP A 141 8.44 6.63 11.95
CA ASP A 141 9.14 7.90 12.14
C ASP A 141 8.49 8.69 13.27
N ILE A 142 9.32 9.48 13.92
CA ILE A 142 8.87 10.45 14.90
C ILE A 142 8.54 11.72 14.12
N ASP A 143 7.28 12.15 14.12
CA ASP A 143 6.93 13.46 13.59
C ASP A 143 7.45 14.56 14.53
N ARG A 144 8.73 14.91 14.37
CA ARG A 144 9.43 15.93 15.18
C ARG A 144 8.82 17.30 15.10
N SER A 145 7.98 17.55 14.09
CA SER A 145 7.31 18.84 13.91
C SER A 145 6.37 19.20 15.08
N LYS A 146 5.95 18.20 15.88
CA LYS A 146 5.11 18.42 17.07
C LYS A 146 5.90 18.58 18.38
N ILE A 147 7.23 18.53 18.34
CA ILE A 147 8.09 18.53 19.53
C ILE A 147 8.77 19.90 19.67
N LYS A 148 8.31 20.70 20.63
CA LYS A 148 8.69 22.12 20.78
C LYS A 148 10.12 22.40 21.25
N PHE A 149 10.87 21.41 21.79
CA PHE A 149 12.25 21.60 22.24
C PHE A 149 13.08 20.30 22.13
N PRO A 150 14.06 20.19 21.22
CA PRO A 150 14.90 18.99 21.10
C PRO A 150 16.24 19.06 21.89
N ASN A 151 16.53 17.98 22.64
CA ASN A 151 17.81 17.35 23.10
C ASN A 151 17.58 16.70 24.51
N GLU A 152 18.08 15.53 24.96
CA GLU A 152 19.01 14.47 24.51
C GLU A 152 18.35 13.06 24.61
N SER A 153 18.74 12.14 23.73
CA SER A 153 18.22 10.78 23.47
C SER A 153 16.83 10.68 22.82
N ASP A 154 16.75 9.89 21.75
CA ASP A 154 15.51 9.72 20.96
C ASP A 154 14.42 8.95 21.69
N GLU A 155 14.81 8.22 22.73
CA GLU A 155 13.94 7.36 23.51
C GLU A 155 12.76 8.14 24.12
N PHE A 156 12.98 9.38 24.58
CA PHE A 156 11.91 10.25 25.06
C PHE A 156 10.88 10.59 23.97
N LEU A 157 11.32 10.78 22.72
CA LEU A 157 10.41 11.09 21.61
C LEU A 157 9.55 9.89 21.22
N PHE A 158 10.14 8.70 21.21
CA PHE A 158 9.41 7.44 21.01
C PHE A 158 8.42 7.20 22.14
N GLN A 159 8.81 7.48 23.39
CA GLN A 159 7.95 7.36 24.55
C GLN A 159 6.74 8.32 24.47
N HIS A 160 6.96 9.59 24.13
CA HIS A 160 5.87 10.54 23.95
C HIS A 160 4.91 10.14 22.82
N GLN A 161 5.45 9.65 21.69
CA GLN A 161 4.63 9.14 20.59
C GLN A 161 3.78 7.93 21.03
N LEU A 162 4.33 7.03 21.85
CA LEU A 162 3.57 5.92 22.43
C LEU A 162 2.44 6.41 23.31
N GLU A 163 2.68 7.39 24.18
CA GLU A 163 1.64 7.98 25.05
C GLU A 163 0.47 8.54 24.25
N LEU A 164 0.72 9.17 23.11
CA LEU A 164 -0.32 9.64 22.19
C LEU A 164 -1.13 8.49 21.57
N LEU A 165 -0.50 7.32 21.41
CA LEU A 165 -1.10 6.13 20.83
C LEU A 165 -1.75 5.20 21.86
N GLU A 166 -1.52 5.38 23.16
CA GLU A 166 -2.06 4.51 24.23
C GLU A 166 -3.59 4.37 24.14
N ARG A 167 -4.31 5.47 23.87
CA ARG A 167 -5.77 5.37 23.68
C ARG A 167 -6.16 4.52 22.46
N VAL A 168 -5.36 4.56 21.40
CA VAL A 168 -5.58 3.73 20.20
C VAL A 168 -5.27 2.28 20.53
N ILE A 169 -4.13 2.01 21.19
CA ILE A 169 -3.75 0.70 21.71
C ILE A 169 -4.90 0.11 22.54
N ASP A 170 -5.43 0.92 23.45
CA ASP A 170 -6.45 0.46 24.39
C ASP A 170 -7.78 0.09 23.76
N THR A 171 -8.15 0.81 22.71
CA THR A 171 -9.47 0.70 22.08
C THR A 171 -9.49 -0.18 20.84
N LYS A 172 -8.35 -0.36 20.16
CA LYS A 172 -8.25 -1.06 18.86
C LYS A 172 -7.51 -2.40 18.89
N PHE A 173 -6.86 -2.73 20.00
CA PHE A 173 -6.07 -3.96 20.14
C PHE A 173 -6.60 -4.87 21.24
N SER A 174 -6.42 -6.18 21.05
CA SER A 174 -6.77 -7.21 22.04
C SER A 174 -5.77 -7.22 23.20
N ASN A 175 -6.08 -7.94 24.28
CA ASN A 175 -5.13 -8.07 25.40
C ASN A 175 -3.83 -8.78 25.00
N ILE A 176 -3.89 -9.73 24.06
CA ILE A 176 -2.70 -10.43 23.56
C ILE A 176 -1.81 -9.46 22.78
N GLU A 177 -2.41 -8.64 21.93
CA GLU A 177 -1.71 -7.62 21.15
C GLU A 177 -1.13 -6.51 22.03
N LYS A 178 -1.89 -6.03 23.02
CA LYS A 178 -1.40 -5.09 24.03
C LYS A 178 -0.18 -5.65 24.75
N ASN A 179 -0.26 -6.89 25.22
CA ASN A 179 0.88 -7.54 25.87
C ASN A 179 2.07 -7.67 24.92
N TYR A 180 1.84 -8.01 23.65
CA TYR A 180 2.90 -8.06 22.63
C TYR A 180 3.60 -6.70 22.46
N ILE A 181 2.85 -5.59 22.44
CA ILE A 181 3.37 -4.22 22.37
C ILE A 181 4.10 -3.86 23.66
N HIS A 182 3.45 -3.94 24.82
CA HIS A 182 3.99 -3.40 26.08
C HIS A 182 5.18 -4.20 26.63
N ASN A 183 5.29 -5.49 26.31
CA ASN A 183 6.42 -6.32 26.75
C ASN A 183 7.69 -6.12 25.92
N ARG A 184 7.69 -5.22 24.94
CA ARG A 184 8.92 -4.86 24.20
C ARG A 184 9.89 -4.08 25.12
N PRO A 185 11.21 -4.28 24.98
CA PRO A 185 12.21 -3.82 25.94
C PRO A 185 12.38 -2.29 25.97
N ASN A 186 12.15 -1.59 24.85
CA ASN A 186 12.34 -0.14 24.75
C ASN A 186 11.22 0.53 23.92
N PRO A 187 11.05 1.86 24.04
CA PRO A 187 10.03 2.61 23.29
C PRO A 187 10.08 2.45 21.76
N VAL A 188 11.26 2.30 21.16
CA VAL A 188 11.41 2.11 19.70
C VAL A 188 10.76 0.79 19.27
N GLU A 189 11.06 -0.29 19.99
CA GLU A 189 10.49 -1.61 19.72
C GLU A 189 9.00 -1.67 20.05
N LYS A 190 8.54 -0.99 21.12
CA LYS A 190 7.10 -0.84 21.40
C LYS A 190 6.39 -0.15 20.24
N LEU A 191 6.94 0.95 19.73
CA LEU A 191 6.33 1.70 18.63
C LEU A 191 6.36 0.88 17.33
N THR A 192 7.44 0.13 17.10
CA THR A 192 7.54 -0.76 15.95
C THR A 192 6.54 -1.92 16.04
N ALA A 193 6.37 -2.53 17.23
CA ALA A 193 5.34 -3.53 17.48
C ALA A 193 3.93 -2.98 17.21
N PHE A 194 3.66 -1.76 17.66
CA PHE A 194 2.40 -1.07 17.36
C PHE A 194 2.17 -0.93 15.86
N TYR A 195 3.12 -0.33 15.13
CA TYR A 195 2.97 -0.11 13.68
C TYR A 195 2.92 -1.42 12.89
N ARG A 196 3.62 -2.47 13.35
CA ARG A 196 3.53 -3.83 12.79
C ARG A 196 2.10 -4.36 12.85
N LEU A 197 1.52 -4.38 14.05
CA LEU A 197 0.16 -4.89 14.24
C LEU A 197 -0.88 -4.01 13.56
N TRP A 198 -0.70 -2.69 13.56
CA TRP A 198 -1.56 -1.76 12.83
C TRP A 198 -1.56 -2.04 11.33
N CYS A 199 -0.37 -2.14 10.72
CA CYS A 199 -0.19 -2.40 9.30
C CYS A 199 -0.81 -3.76 8.89
N LEU A 200 -0.61 -4.81 9.71
CA LEU A 200 -1.26 -6.11 9.53
C LEU A 200 -2.79 -6.01 9.55
N LYS A 201 -3.37 -5.33 10.55
CA LYS A 201 -4.82 -5.14 10.65
C LYS A 201 -5.37 -4.37 9.45
N GLU A 202 -4.74 -3.26 9.08
CA GLU A 202 -5.17 -2.43 7.95
C GLU A 202 -5.08 -3.17 6.62
N SER A 203 -4.01 -3.94 6.37
CA SER A 203 -3.90 -4.73 5.13
C SER A 203 -5.03 -5.75 5.01
N TYR A 204 -5.45 -6.39 6.12
CA TYR A 204 -6.62 -7.28 6.11
C TYR A 204 -7.95 -6.54 5.92
N VAL A 205 -8.19 -5.43 6.63
CA VAL A 205 -9.41 -4.62 6.46
C VAL A 205 -9.54 -4.13 5.00
N LYS A 206 -8.43 -3.72 4.39
CA LYS A 206 -8.36 -3.32 2.98
C LYS A 206 -8.65 -4.48 2.02
N ALA A 207 -8.17 -5.69 2.32
CA ALA A 207 -8.44 -6.88 1.52
C ALA A 207 -9.92 -7.27 1.54
N VAL A 208 -10.55 -7.25 2.72
CA VAL A 208 -12.00 -7.51 2.84
C VAL A 208 -12.80 -6.38 2.21
N GLY A 209 -12.27 -5.16 2.21
CA GLY A 209 -12.89 -3.99 1.58
C GLY A 209 -13.95 -3.33 2.45
N ASP A 210 -13.94 -3.60 3.77
CA ASP A 210 -14.95 -3.12 4.70
C ASP A 210 -14.77 -1.67 5.18
N GLY A 211 -13.62 -1.06 4.84
CA GLY A 211 -13.33 0.35 5.09
C GLY A 211 -13.32 0.73 6.58
N MET A 212 -13.49 2.02 6.86
CA MET A 212 -13.42 2.59 8.23
C MET A 212 -14.51 2.08 9.19
N GLY A 213 -15.56 1.43 8.68
CA GLY A 213 -16.64 0.86 9.48
C GLY A 213 -16.33 -0.52 10.08
N PHE A 214 -15.21 -1.13 9.71
CA PHE A 214 -14.79 -2.40 10.30
C PHE A 214 -14.33 -2.18 11.74
N ASP A 215 -14.92 -2.91 12.68
CA ASP A 215 -14.43 -2.88 14.07
C ASP A 215 -13.10 -3.65 14.15
N ILE A 216 -12.00 -2.90 14.03
CA ILE A 216 -10.63 -3.41 14.07
C ILE A 216 -10.35 -4.25 15.33
N LYS A 217 -11.11 -4.05 16.42
CA LYS A 217 -10.96 -4.85 17.65
C LYS A 217 -11.35 -6.32 17.46
N ARG A 218 -12.15 -6.63 16.44
CA ARG A 218 -12.52 -8.01 16.07
C ARG A 218 -11.35 -8.78 15.45
N ILE A 219 -10.36 -8.07 14.90
CA ILE A 219 -9.15 -8.66 14.32
C ILE A 219 -8.11 -8.77 15.41
N GLU A 220 -7.51 -9.94 15.55
CA GLU A 220 -6.32 -10.17 16.37
C GLU A 220 -5.23 -10.79 15.49
N CYS A 221 -4.09 -10.11 15.38
CA CYS A 221 -2.91 -10.55 14.66
C CYS A 221 -1.86 -11.04 15.65
N VAL A 222 -1.36 -12.27 15.45
CA VAL A 222 -0.35 -12.89 16.32
C VAL A 222 0.88 -13.25 15.49
N PRO A 223 1.86 -12.34 15.39
CA PRO A 223 3.14 -12.63 14.78
C PRO A 223 3.92 -13.68 15.57
N ARG A 224 4.54 -14.66 14.89
CA ARG A 224 5.30 -15.74 15.55
C ARG A 224 6.78 -15.43 15.61
N SER A 225 7.32 -14.81 14.57
CA SER A 225 8.67 -14.28 14.57
C SER A 225 8.74 -13.03 15.44
N GLU A 226 9.77 -12.95 16.27
CA GLU A 226 10.11 -11.74 17.02
C GLU A 226 10.33 -10.54 16.08
N LEU A 227 10.38 -9.34 16.63
CA LEU A 227 10.71 -8.14 15.85
C LEU A 227 12.11 -8.31 15.24
N LEU A 228 12.15 -8.64 13.95
CA LEU A 228 13.39 -8.85 13.22
C LEU A 228 14.01 -7.51 12.77
N ILE A 229 14.14 -6.54 13.68
CA ILE A 229 14.80 -5.28 13.35
C ILE A 229 16.31 -5.47 13.58
N ASP A 230 16.99 -6.14 12.66
CA ASP A 230 18.44 -5.99 12.60
C ASP A 230 18.77 -4.69 11.86
N LEU A 231 18.70 -3.56 12.59
CA LEU A 231 19.07 -2.23 12.12
C LEU A 231 20.49 -2.18 11.51
N ASN A 232 21.35 -3.14 11.86
CA ASN A 232 22.72 -3.21 11.38
C ASN A 232 22.86 -4.02 10.08
N SER A 233 22.00 -5.01 9.85
CA SER A 233 22.13 -5.93 8.70
C SER A 233 21.82 -5.30 7.34
N LYS A 234 21.08 -4.18 7.29
CA LYS A 234 20.51 -3.58 6.07
C LYS A 234 19.77 -4.59 5.17
N ARG A 235 19.44 -5.78 5.67
CA ARG A 235 18.73 -6.81 4.92
C ARG A 235 17.24 -6.60 5.09
N CYS A 236 16.54 -6.65 3.97
CA CYS A 236 15.10 -6.74 3.98
C CYS A 236 14.72 -8.11 4.51
N LEU A 237 14.10 -8.16 5.69
CA LEU A 237 13.60 -9.40 6.27
C LEU A 237 12.12 -9.53 5.94
N VAL A 238 11.77 -10.63 5.28
CA VAL A 238 10.40 -10.98 4.96
C VAL A 238 9.96 -12.15 5.84
N VAL A 239 8.85 -11.96 6.54
CA VAL A 239 8.21 -12.98 7.40
C VAL A 239 6.78 -13.19 6.98
N ASP A 240 6.30 -14.43 7.08
CA ASP A 240 4.97 -14.85 6.64
C ASP A 240 4.25 -15.73 7.68
N ASP A 241 4.69 -15.65 8.94
CA ASP A 241 4.25 -16.53 10.03
C ASP A 241 3.18 -15.93 10.95
N THR A 242 2.71 -14.71 10.66
CA THR A 242 1.64 -14.06 11.41
C THR A 242 0.32 -14.81 11.26
N GLN A 243 -0.28 -15.16 12.40
CA GLN A 243 -1.61 -15.75 12.46
C GLN A 243 -2.70 -14.68 12.58
N LEU A 244 -3.84 -14.94 11.94
CA LEU A 244 -5.01 -14.06 11.97
C LEU A 244 -6.17 -14.71 12.71
N PHE A 245 -6.77 -14.00 13.64
CA PHE A 245 -8.04 -14.35 14.26
C PHE A 245 -9.06 -13.24 14.01
N VAL A 246 -10.29 -13.63 13.68
CA VAL A 246 -11.43 -12.71 13.60
C VAL A 246 -12.53 -13.26 14.49
N ASP A 247 -12.99 -12.45 15.44
CA ASP A 247 -13.94 -12.87 16.50
C ASP A 247 -13.46 -14.16 17.21
N SER A 248 -12.17 -14.18 17.56
CA SER A 248 -11.48 -15.31 18.22
C SER A 248 -11.43 -16.61 17.39
N LYS A 249 -11.78 -16.59 16.10
CA LYS A 249 -11.66 -17.74 15.19
C LYS A 249 -10.45 -17.59 14.28
N LEU A 250 -9.63 -18.63 14.22
CA LEU A 250 -8.46 -18.68 13.33
C LEU A 250 -8.89 -18.63 11.87
N ILE A 251 -8.38 -17.64 11.13
CA ILE A 251 -8.63 -17.44 9.71
C ILE A 251 -7.48 -18.06 8.91
N LYS A 252 -7.66 -19.32 8.50
CA LYS A 252 -6.62 -20.12 7.80
C LYS A 252 -6.46 -19.76 6.31
N ASN A 253 -7.48 -19.15 5.72
CA ASN A 253 -7.52 -18.77 4.31
C ASN A 253 -6.86 -17.40 4.05
N CYS A 254 -6.32 -16.74 5.06
CA CYS A 254 -5.56 -15.50 4.93
C CYS A 254 -4.08 -15.77 5.21
N LYS A 255 -3.20 -15.33 4.32
CA LYS A 255 -1.74 -15.37 4.53
C LYS A 255 -1.19 -13.96 4.54
N PHE A 256 -0.46 -13.62 5.59
CA PHE A 256 0.27 -12.37 5.69
C PHE A 256 1.70 -12.54 5.18
N ASN A 257 2.26 -11.45 4.71
CA ASN A 257 3.69 -11.27 4.49
C ASN A 257 4.04 -9.87 4.98
N GLU A 258 5.15 -9.76 5.70
CA GLU A 258 5.60 -8.55 6.36
C GLU A 258 7.04 -8.29 5.95
N GLN A 259 7.35 -7.04 5.61
CA GLN A 259 8.66 -6.63 5.12
C GLN A 259 9.06 -5.32 5.81
N TYR A 260 10.25 -5.31 6.40
CA TYR A 260 10.86 -4.09 6.92
C TYR A 260 11.79 -3.49 5.89
N TYR A 261 11.58 -2.21 5.60
CA TYR A 261 12.39 -1.45 4.66
C TYR A 261 13.13 -0.34 5.41
N LEU A 262 14.46 -0.39 5.41
CA LEU A 262 15.31 0.64 5.99
C LEU A 262 15.92 1.47 4.85
N ASP A 263 15.43 2.69 4.66
CA ASP A 263 16.04 3.60 3.70
C ASP A 263 17.26 4.26 4.35
N SER A 264 18.45 3.84 3.94
CA SER A 264 19.71 4.51 4.25
C SER A 264 20.10 5.40 3.06
N THR A 265 19.42 6.52 2.87
CA THR A 265 19.90 7.53 1.92
C THR A 265 21.32 7.95 2.32
N ASN A 266 22.22 8.04 1.35
CA ASN A 266 23.68 8.22 1.53
C ASN A 266 24.12 9.57 2.11
N SER A 267 23.22 10.37 2.70
CA SER A 267 23.61 11.59 3.40
C SER A 267 24.02 11.24 4.83
N SER A 268 25.29 11.43 5.16
CA SER A 268 25.89 11.21 6.49
C SER A 268 25.22 11.97 7.66
N HIS A 269 24.16 12.74 7.38
CA HIS A 269 23.47 13.63 8.29
C HIS A 269 21.96 13.32 8.45
N GLN A 270 21.42 12.36 7.70
CA GLN A 270 20.00 11.98 7.81
C GLN A 270 19.86 10.60 8.46
N ARG A 271 19.00 10.49 9.47
CA ARG A 271 18.76 9.21 10.12
C ARG A 271 18.02 8.26 9.18
N PRO A 272 18.36 6.97 9.21
CA PRO A 272 17.70 5.98 8.37
C PRO A 272 16.23 5.91 8.72
N GLN A 273 15.38 5.82 7.68
CA GLN A 273 13.94 5.85 7.84
C GLN A 273 13.39 4.43 7.73
N LEU A 274 12.81 3.95 8.82
CA LEU A 274 12.24 2.62 8.89
C LEU A 274 10.78 2.65 8.44
N HIS A 275 10.46 1.76 7.51
CA HIS A 275 9.10 1.51 7.05
C HIS A 275 8.77 0.04 7.27
N ILE A 276 7.51 -0.24 7.60
CA ILE A 276 6.94 -1.58 7.56
C ILE A 276 5.90 -1.65 6.45
N MET A 277 6.06 -2.61 5.56
CA MET A 277 5.13 -2.92 4.48
C MET A 277 4.54 -4.29 4.75
N THR A 278 3.21 -4.39 4.75
CA THR A 278 2.53 -5.68 4.89
C THR A 278 1.61 -5.90 3.70
N HIS A 279 1.40 -7.17 3.37
CA HIS A 279 0.31 -7.57 2.50
C HIS A 279 -0.32 -8.84 2.99
N CYS A 280 -1.59 -9.03 2.61
CA CYS A 280 -2.29 -10.27 2.81
C CYS A 280 -2.99 -10.72 1.53
N ILE A 281 -3.15 -12.04 1.42
CA ILE A 281 -3.93 -12.68 0.38
C ILE A 281 -4.96 -13.58 1.07
N ILE A 282 -6.23 -13.32 0.80
CA ILE A 282 -7.37 -14.09 1.29
C ILE A 282 -7.83 -14.98 0.14
N GLU A 283 -7.66 -16.30 0.28
CA GLU A 283 -8.01 -17.28 -0.75
C GLU A 283 -8.41 -18.64 -0.15
N SER A 284 -9.43 -19.28 -0.71
CA SER A 284 -9.89 -20.59 -0.24
C SER A 284 -8.77 -21.64 -0.16
N GLU A 285 -8.83 -22.56 0.81
CA GLU A 285 -7.82 -23.63 0.97
C GLU A 285 -7.63 -24.49 -0.30
N LYS A 286 -8.68 -24.63 -1.11
CA LYS A 286 -8.63 -25.33 -2.40
C LYS A 286 -7.86 -24.54 -3.45
N SER A 287 -7.87 -23.20 -3.40
CA SER A 287 -7.13 -22.35 -4.34
C SER A 287 -5.62 -22.33 -4.04
N GLN A 288 -5.25 -22.58 -2.78
CA GLN A 288 -3.85 -22.64 -2.35
C GLN A 288 -3.09 -23.92 -2.80
N LYS A 289 -3.81 -24.96 -3.25
CA LYS A 289 -3.22 -26.26 -3.63
C LYS A 289 -2.81 -26.35 -5.11
N ASP A 290 -3.34 -25.49 -5.97
CA ASP A 290 -3.04 -25.44 -7.41
C ASP A 290 -1.76 -24.63 -7.72
N LYS A 291 -0.68 -24.90 -6.96
CA LYS A 291 0.61 -24.16 -6.91
C LYS A 291 1.51 -24.31 -8.15
N LYS A 292 1.00 -24.05 -9.35
CA LYS A 292 1.89 -23.61 -10.44
C LYS A 292 2.00 -22.09 -10.36
N ASP A 293 2.61 -21.63 -9.27
CA ASP A 293 2.83 -20.22 -8.96
C ASP A 293 4.09 -19.75 -9.68
N LEU A 294 4.01 -18.64 -10.42
CA LEU A 294 5.17 -17.93 -10.97
C LEU A 294 5.79 -16.96 -9.94
N ASP A 295 5.50 -17.12 -8.63
CA ASP A 295 5.88 -16.14 -7.61
C ASP A 295 7.42 -16.00 -7.53
N GLN A 296 7.91 -14.85 -7.96
CA GLN A 296 9.34 -14.56 -8.10
C GLN A 296 9.97 -13.92 -6.84
N ALA A 297 9.21 -13.48 -5.84
CA ALA A 297 9.73 -13.11 -4.52
C ALA A 297 8.56 -12.87 -3.54
N ASN A 298 8.76 -13.13 -2.25
CA ASN A 298 7.80 -12.72 -1.20
C ASN A 298 7.81 -11.20 -0.94
N GLU A 299 8.83 -10.49 -1.43
CA GLU A 299 9.09 -9.08 -1.16
C GLU A 299 8.37 -8.14 -2.15
N PHE A 300 8.14 -6.90 -1.75
CA PHE A 300 7.84 -5.79 -2.64
C PHE A 300 9.09 -5.41 -3.43
N SER A 301 8.96 -5.37 -4.75
CA SER A 301 10.03 -4.90 -5.63
C SER A 301 9.98 -3.38 -5.76
N ASN A 302 11.12 -2.71 -5.58
CA ASN A 302 11.23 -1.29 -5.90
C ASN A 302 11.05 -1.10 -7.41
N ILE A 303 10.12 -0.23 -7.81
CA ILE A 303 9.93 0.13 -9.22
C ILE A 303 10.51 1.50 -9.50
N GLU A 304 11.23 1.62 -10.61
CA GLU A 304 11.81 2.88 -11.04
C GLU A 304 10.83 3.70 -11.88
N LEU A 305 10.93 5.03 -11.81
CA LEU A 305 10.08 5.94 -12.59
C LEU A 305 10.20 5.67 -14.09
N LYS A 306 11.42 5.35 -14.57
CA LYS A 306 11.68 5.06 -15.98
C LYS A 306 10.85 3.87 -16.48
N GLU A 307 10.78 2.78 -15.69
CA GLU A 307 9.99 1.61 -16.04
C GLU A 307 8.50 1.93 -16.17
N LEU A 308 7.98 2.83 -15.32
CA LEU A 308 6.60 3.31 -15.41
C LEU A 308 6.36 4.13 -16.68
N LEU A 309 7.26 5.06 -16.98
CA LEU A 309 7.17 5.94 -18.15
C LEU A 309 7.26 5.15 -19.47
N ASP A 310 8.15 4.16 -19.54
CA ASP A 310 8.35 3.31 -20.73
C ASP A 310 7.11 2.44 -21.05
N ASN A 311 6.20 2.23 -20.09
CA ASN A 311 5.00 1.41 -20.24
C ASN A 311 3.69 2.21 -20.43
N ILE A 312 3.77 3.54 -20.57
CA ILE A 312 2.61 4.40 -20.84
C ILE A 312 2.15 4.20 -22.28
N SER A 313 0.89 3.82 -22.47
CA SER A 313 0.33 3.54 -23.80
C SER A 313 -0.40 4.72 -24.45
N SER A 314 -0.91 5.66 -23.66
CA SER A 314 -1.77 6.74 -24.15
C SER A 314 -1.81 7.90 -23.18
N VAL A 315 -1.64 9.11 -23.69
CA VAL A 315 -1.72 10.37 -22.96
C VAL A 315 -2.87 11.16 -23.58
N ASP A 316 -3.82 11.64 -22.79
CA ASP A 316 -4.84 12.55 -23.28
C ASP A 316 -4.15 13.76 -23.92
N ASN A 317 -4.54 14.09 -25.15
CA ASN A 317 -4.07 15.28 -25.85
C ASN A 317 -4.73 16.51 -25.24
N LEU A 318 -4.24 16.94 -24.08
CA LEU A 318 -4.60 18.21 -23.48
C LEU A 318 -3.91 19.33 -24.25
N ASP A 319 -4.61 20.47 -24.37
CA ASP A 319 -3.99 21.65 -24.97
C ASP A 319 -2.92 22.26 -24.06
N GLU A 320 -2.09 23.15 -24.61
CA GLU A 320 -1.00 23.78 -23.87
C GLU A 320 -1.50 24.56 -22.64
N ASN A 321 -2.69 25.16 -22.72
CA ASN A 321 -3.24 25.95 -21.63
C ASN A 321 -3.71 25.05 -20.47
N GLU A 322 -4.35 23.93 -20.78
CA GLU A 322 -4.71 22.91 -19.78
C GLU A 322 -3.46 22.34 -19.10
N HIS A 323 -2.38 22.07 -19.85
CA HIS A 323 -1.10 21.65 -19.30
C HIS A 323 -0.51 22.67 -18.33
N GLU A 324 -0.53 23.96 -18.65
CA GLU A 324 -0.04 25.00 -17.73
C GLU A 324 -0.88 25.06 -16.45
N ILE A 325 -2.21 24.98 -16.56
CA ILE A 325 -3.11 25.01 -15.40
C ILE A 325 -2.84 23.82 -14.49
N LEU A 326 -2.73 22.60 -15.05
CA LEU A 326 -2.47 21.39 -14.28
C LEU A 326 -1.08 21.40 -13.62
N TRP A 327 -0.07 21.95 -14.30
CA TRP A 327 1.25 22.09 -13.72
C TRP A 327 1.27 23.09 -12.56
N LYS A 328 0.66 24.28 -12.72
CA LYS A 328 0.56 25.28 -11.64
C LYS A 328 -0.15 24.74 -10.41
N LYS A 329 -1.25 23.99 -10.62
CA LYS A 329 -1.96 23.26 -9.55
C LYS A 329 -1.10 22.24 -8.82
N PHE A 330 0.12 21.94 -9.26
CA PHE A 330 1.06 21.10 -8.54
C PHE A 330 2.30 21.88 -8.07
N SER A 331 2.94 22.64 -8.95
CA SER A 331 4.25 23.27 -8.70
C SER A 331 4.22 24.35 -7.63
N GLU A 332 3.09 25.06 -7.47
CA GLU A 332 2.92 26.15 -6.50
C GLU A 332 2.58 25.65 -5.09
N LYS A 333 2.31 24.35 -4.92
CA LYS A 333 1.99 23.76 -3.62
C LYS A 333 3.22 23.59 -2.74
N ASP A 334 3.01 23.69 -1.43
CA ASP A 334 3.99 23.24 -0.43
C ASP A 334 4.14 21.71 -0.47
N GLU A 335 5.34 21.25 -0.12
CA GLU A 335 5.65 19.81 -0.13
C GLU A 335 4.84 19.05 0.92
N LYS A 336 4.72 19.65 2.11
CA LYS A 336 4.05 19.14 3.31
C LYS A 336 3.54 20.32 4.15
N PRO A 337 2.65 20.11 5.14
CA PRO A 337 2.20 21.19 6.03
C PRO A 337 3.39 21.97 6.62
N ASN A 338 3.35 23.30 6.52
CA ASN A 338 4.22 24.17 7.28
C ASN A 338 3.79 24.08 8.74
N VAL A 339 4.65 23.54 9.59
CA VAL A 339 4.36 23.40 11.01
C VAL A 339 4.93 24.64 11.69
N PHE A 340 4.04 25.57 12.04
CA PHE A 340 4.34 26.76 12.85
C PHE A 340 4.33 26.44 14.33
#